data_AF-A0A937APL6-F1
#
_entry.id   AF-A0A937APL6-F1
#
_cell.length_a   1.000
_cell.length_b   1.000
_cell.length_c   1.000
_cell.angle_alpha   90.00
_cell.angle_beta   90.00
_cell.angle_gamma   90.00
#
_symmetry.space_group_name_H-M   'P 1'
#
loop_
_entity.id
_entity.type
_entity.pdbx_description
1 polymer ?
#
loop_
_entity_poly.entity_id
_entity_poly.type
_entity_poly.pdbx_seq_one_letter_code
_entity_poly.pdbx_strand_id
1 'polypeptide(L)'
;MLSEAQEKIIIEEIEQSSVKSRELKDDLIDHFCCLVEIEMNKGKTFQSALQSAYKQTAPNGLNEIQNETLFLLNYNKIMLMKRLTYASGYLFTLALIVGIFFKLMHLPGATVLMFGGGSGFAFIFIPLLLINKFKRSAPKVMSEKLKWILGATSLIMFMLASWMKLQHLMGAAFMLGLSFLVFGFGFLPFLFFRMYKKSVEEV
;
A
#
# COMPACT_ATOMS: atom_id res chain seq x y z
N MET A 1 11.74 42.84 1.18
CA MET A 1 10.41 43.29 0.74
C MET A 1 10.21 42.93 -0.71
N LEU A 2 9.30 42.00 -0.94
CA LEU A 2 8.75 41.67 -2.25
C LEU A 2 7.95 42.86 -2.83
N SER A 3 7.64 42.79 -4.13
CA SER A 3 6.61 43.62 -4.75
C SER A 3 5.33 42.82 -4.96
N GLU A 4 4.16 43.48 -4.96
CA GLU A 4 2.85 42.83 -5.17
C GLU A 4 2.80 41.98 -6.45
N ALA A 5 3.56 42.36 -7.49
CA ALA A 5 3.64 41.61 -8.74
C ALA A 5 4.45 40.31 -8.59
N GLN A 6 5.47 40.28 -7.73
CA GLN A 6 6.25 39.10 -7.41
C GLN A 6 5.50 38.15 -6.47
N GLU A 7 4.72 38.72 -5.54
CA GLU A 7 3.86 37.97 -4.61
C GLU A 7 2.78 37.20 -5.37
N LYS A 8 2.09 37.86 -6.31
CA LYS A 8 1.10 37.22 -7.19
C LYS A 8 1.67 36.05 -8.01
N ILE A 9 2.92 36.13 -8.45
CA ILE A 9 3.59 35.02 -9.16
C ILE A 9 3.74 33.79 -8.23
N ILE A 10 4.12 33.99 -6.97
CA ILE A 10 4.23 32.90 -5.97
C ILE A 10 2.84 32.29 -5.68
N ILE A 11 1.83 33.14 -5.51
CA ILE A 11 0.44 32.70 -5.27
C ILE A 11 -0.07 31.88 -6.46
N GLU A 12 0.05 32.37 -7.69
CA GLU A 12 -0.43 31.66 -8.89
C GLU A 12 0.28 30.31 -9.09
N GLU A 13 1.58 30.22 -8.83
CA GLU A 13 2.34 28.97 -8.97
C GLU A 13 1.94 27.92 -7.92
N ILE A 14 1.71 28.35 -6.67
CA ILE A 14 1.24 27.46 -5.59
C ILE A 14 -0.25 27.11 -5.78
N GLU A 15 -1.09 28.02 -6.28
CA GLU A 15 -2.48 27.72 -6.65
C GLU A 15 -2.58 26.73 -7.83
N GLN A 16 -1.73 26.86 -8.84
CA GLN A 16 -1.66 25.91 -9.96
C GLN A 16 -1.03 24.55 -9.57
N SER A 17 -0.30 24.49 -8.45
CA SER A 17 0.24 23.23 -7.94
C SER A 17 -0.86 22.22 -7.59
N SER A 18 -0.54 20.93 -7.74
CA SER A 18 -1.46 19.82 -7.46
C SER A 18 -1.73 19.57 -5.97
N VAL A 19 -1.28 20.46 -5.08
CA VAL A 19 -1.66 20.47 -3.66
C VAL A 19 -3.17 20.70 -3.53
N LYS A 20 -3.83 19.98 -2.62
CA LYS A 20 -5.30 20.03 -2.45
C LYS A 20 -5.83 20.63 -1.15
N SER A 21 -5.01 20.74 -0.10
CA SER A 21 -5.45 21.48 1.10
C SER A 21 -5.27 22.97 0.86
N ARG A 22 -6.24 23.78 1.29
CA ARG A 22 -6.16 25.24 1.18
C ARG A 22 -5.23 25.81 2.23
N GLU A 23 -5.42 25.40 3.49
CA GLU A 23 -4.53 25.65 4.62
C GLU A 23 -3.06 25.43 4.26
N LEU A 24 -2.72 24.31 3.60
CA LEU A 24 -1.35 24.02 3.18
C LEU A 24 -0.86 24.91 2.03
N LYS A 25 -1.74 25.41 1.14
CA LYS A 25 -1.34 26.41 0.14
C LYS A 25 -1.06 27.75 0.80
N ASP A 26 -1.90 28.15 1.75
CA ASP A 26 -1.78 29.39 2.50
C ASP A 26 -0.46 29.37 3.33
N ASP A 27 -0.21 28.29 4.10
CA ASP A 27 1.06 28.04 4.81
C ASP A 27 2.29 28.09 3.88
N LEU A 28 2.18 27.50 2.68
CA LEU A 28 3.26 27.47 1.70
C LEU A 28 3.50 28.86 1.09
N ILE A 29 2.47 29.64 0.77
CA ILE A 29 2.60 30.99 0.22
C ILE A 29 3.39 31.87 1.19
N ASP A 30 2.99 31.90 2.47
CA ASP A 30 3.69 32.69 3.50
C ASP A 30 5.17 32.26 3.64
N HIS A 31 5.43 30.95 3.70
CA HIS A 31 6.80 30.41 3.78
C HIS A 31 7.64 30.72 2.54
N PHE A 32 7.09 30.59 1.34
CA PHE A 32 7.81 30.89 0.09
C PHE A 32 8.08 32.40 -0.04
N CYS A 33 7.13 33.27 0.29
CA CYS A 33 7.35 34.71 0.33
C CYS A 33 8.48 35.07 1.30
N CYS A 34 8.44 34.55 2.54
CA CYS A 34 9.50 34.76 3.53
C CYS A 34 10.89 34.29 3.05
N LEU A 35 10.95 33.09 2.44
CA LEU A 35 12.22 32.50 2.00
C LEU A 35 12.79 33.22 0.77
N VAL A 36 11.94 33.69 -0.15
CA VAL A 36 12.36 34.50 -1.30
C VAL A 36 12.85 35.88 -0.85
N GLU A 37 12.21 36.52 0.15
CA GLU A 37 12.73 37.76 0.73
C GLU A 37 14.12 37.59 1.32
N ILE A 38 14.34 36.53 2.11
CA ILE A 38 15.64 36.22 2.72
C ILE A 38 16.72 36.02 1.66
N GLU A 39 16.41 35.35 0.55
CA GLU A 39 17.35 35.12 -0.55
C GLU A 39 17.58 36.37 -1.42
N MET A 40 16.58 37.22 -1.62
CA MET A 40 16.73 38.52 -2.28
C MET A 40 17.56 39.51 -1.43
N ASN A 41 17.37 39.51 -0.11
CA ASN A 41 18.18 40.31 0.83
C ASN A 41 19.66 39.89 0.85
N LYS A 42 19.99 38.67 0.38
CA LYS A 42 21.38 38.19 0.13
C LYS A 42 21.92 38.62 -1.25
N GLY A 43 21.20 39.45 -1.99
CA GLY A 43 21.60 39.98 -3.30
C GLY A 43 21.23 39.11 -4.51
N LYS A 44 20.38 38.08 -4.35
CA LYS A 44 19.89 37.29 -5.49
C LYS A 44 18.76 38.01 -6.23
N THR A 45 18.65 37.75 -7.53
CA THR A 45 17.45 38.11 -8.32
C THR A 45 16.25 37.28 -7.87
N PHE A 46 15.04 37.82 -7.99
CA PHE A 46 13.78 37.15 -7.62
C PHE A 46 13.67 35.72 -8.18
N GLN A 47 13.97 35.51 -9.47
CA GLN A 47 13.89 34.19 -10.10
C GLN A 47 14.91 33.19 -9.51
N SER A 48 16.13 33.67 -9.17
CA SER A 48 17.16 32.85 -8.52
C SER A 48 16.82 32.55 -7.05
N ALA A 49 16.20 33.50 -6.35
CA ALA A 49 15.67 33.34 -5.00
C ALA A 49 14.51 32.33 -4.97
N LEU A 50 13.54 32.43 -5.88
CA LEU A 50 12.41 31.51 -6.03
C LEU A 50 12.89 30.09 -6.35
N GLN A 51 13.80 29.92 -7.31
CA GLN A 51 14.40 28.61 -7.60
C GLN A 51 15.18 28.05 -6.39
N SER A 52 15.86 28.92 -5.62
CA SER A 52 16.53 28.52 -4.37
C SER A 52 15.53 28.09 -3.30
N ALA A 53 14.37 28.74 -3.21
CA ALA A 53 13.31 28.40 -2.25
C ALA A 53 12.68 27.03 -2.56
N TYR A 54 12.32 26.76 -3.81
CA TYR A 54 11.80 25.45 -4.23
C TYR A 54 12.82 24.33 -4.01
N LYS A 55 14.09 24.55 -4.36
CA LYS A 55 15.15 23.54 -4.18
C LYS A 55 15.41 23.20 -2.71
N GLN A 56 15.16 24.12 -1.79
CA GLN A 56 15.30 23.89 -0.34
C GLN A 56 14.04 23.26 0.27
N THR A 57 12.85 23.75 -0.09
CA THR A 57 11.59 23.38 0.57
C THR A 57 10.93 22.14 -0.07
N ALA A 58 11.07 21.96 -1.38
CA ALA A 58 10.33 20.97 -2.15
C ALA A 58 11.16 20.38 -3.31
N PRO A 59 12.32 19.74 -3.05
CA PRO A 59 13.21 19.23 -4.10
C PRO A 59 12.55 18.19 -5.02
N ASN A 60 11.56 17.43 -4.53
CA ASN A 60 10.76 16.49 -5.34
C ASN A 60 9.34 17.03 -5.68
N GLY A 61 9.09 18.32 -5.43
CA GLY A 61 7.82 19.02 -5.66
C GLY A 61 6.83 18.97 -4.49
N LEU A 62 5.94 19.98 -4.42
CA LEU A 62 5.02 20.23 -3.30
C LEU A 62 4.07 19.07 -2.94
N ASN A 63 3.89 18.11 -3.86
CA ASN A 63 3.15 16.87 -3.60
C ASN A 63 3.77 16.03 -2.47
N GLU A 64 5.10 16.05 -2.31
CA GLU A 64 5.78 15.30 -1.25
C GLU A 64 5.29 15.78 0.13
N ILE A 65 5.37 17.10 0.36
CA ILE A 65 4.90 17.78 1.57
C ILE A 65 3.46 17.38 1.90
N GLN A 66 2.52 17.51 0.95
CA GLN A 66 1.13 17.12 1.21
C GLN A 66 0.98 15.63 1.55
N ASN A 67 1.72 14.74 0.88
CA ASN A 67 1.66 13.30 1.18
C ASN A 67 2.20 13.00 2.59
N GLU A 68 3.23 13.70 3.05
CA GLU A 68 3.73 13.59 4.42
C GLU A 68 2.74 14.15 5.45
N THR A 69 2.17 15.34 5.23
CA THR A 69 1.13 15.91 6.10
C THR A 69 -0.07 14.96 6.22
N LEU A 70 -0.55 14.40 5.10
CA LEU A 70 -1.65 13.43 5.09
C LEU A 70 -1.28 12.10 5.76
N PHE A 71 -0.03 11.65 5.64
CA PHE A 71 0.49 10.46 6.32
C PHE A 71 0.55 10.66 7.84
N LEU A 72 1.05 11.81 8.30
CA LEU A 72 1.13 12.19 9.71
C LEU A 72 -0.27 12.32 10.32
N LEU A 73 -1.17 13.06 9.66
CA LEU A 73 -2.56 13.24 10.10
C LEU A 73 -3.32 11.89 10.21
N ASN A 74 -2.98 10.91 9.37
CA ASN A 74 -3.55 9.56 9.40
C ASN A 74 -2.68 8.53 10.14
N TYR A 75 -1.58 8.92 10.78
CA TYR A 75 -0.53 8.01 11.26
C TYR A 75 -1.06 6.89 12.15
N ASN A 76 -1.85 7.23 13.17
CA ASN A 76 -2.43 6.28 14.11
C ASN A 76 -3.33 5.24 13.40
N LYS A 77 -4.14 5.69 12.44
CA LYS A 77 -5.05 4.85 11.63
C LYS A 77 -4.28 3.92 10.69
N ILE A 78 -3.18 4.41 10.11
CA ILE A 78 -2.28 3.65 9.24
C ILE A 78 -1.49 2.60 10.05
N MET A 79 -1.01 2.96 11.23
CA MET A 79 -0.25 2.07 12.12
C MET A 79 -1.16 1.02 12.78
N LEU A 80 -2.41 1.34 13.09
CA LEU A 80 -3.41 0.38 13.54
C LEU A 80 -3.70 -0.68 12.46
N MET A 81 -3.97 -0.28 11.21
CA MET A 81 -4.16 -1.23 10.11
C MET A 81 -2.92 -2.12 9.89
N LYS A 82 -1.70 -1.58 9.98
CA LYS A 82 -0.46 -2.37 10.00
C LYS A 82 -0.47 -3.41 11.13
N ARG A 83 -0.63 -2.98 12.39
CA ARG A 83 -0.61 -3.87 13.57
C ARG A 83 -1.64 -4.99 13.47
N LEU A 84 -2.88 -4.67 13.06
CA LEU A 84 -3.94 -5.66 12.85
C LEU A 84 -3.60 -6.66 11.72
N THR A 85 -2.98 -6.21 10.63
CA THR A 85 -2.55 -7.10 9.53
C THR A 85 -1.52 -8.12 10.04
N TYR A 86 -0.48 -7.68 10.75
CA TYR A 86 0.56 -8.59 11.26
C TYR A 86 0.05 -9.49 12.39
N ALA A 87 -0.73 -8.96 13.33
CA ALA A 87 -1.28 -9.74 14.44
C ALA A 87 -2.26 -10.83 13.97
N SER A 88 -3.19 -10.52 13.06
CA SER A 88 -4.10 -11.53 12.48
C SER A 88 -3.35 -12.60 11.70
N GLY A 89 -2.39 -12.21 10.86
CA GLY A 89 -1.54 -13.16 10.12
C GLY A 89 -0.80 -14.12 11.05
N TYR A 90 -0.17 -13.60 12.11
CA TYR A 90 0.52 -14.41 13.11
C TYR A 90 -0.42 -15.37 13.85
N LEU A 91 -1.54 -14.86 14.39
CA LEU A 91 -2.49 -15.67 15.17
C LEU A 91 -3.14 -16.78 14.34
N PHE A 92 -3.57 -16.51 13.11
CA PHE A 92 -4.19 -17.53 12.26
C PHE A 92 -3.17 -18.53 11.69
N THR A 93 -1.93 -18.11 11.42
CA THR A 93 -0.85 -19.03 11.05
C THR A 93 -0.47 -19.96 12.20
N LEU A 94 -0.37 -19.43 13.43
CA LEU A 94 -0.18 -20.26 14.63
C LEU A 94 -1.33 -21.25 14.84
N ALA A 95 -2.59 -20.79 14.72
CA ALA A 95 -3.75 -21.68 14.86
C ALA A 95 -3.74 -22.83 13.83
N LEU A 96 -3.31 -22.57 12.59
CA LEU A 96 -3.10 -23.61 11.58
C LEU A 96 -1.97 -24.58 11.97
N ILE A 97 -0.80 -24.08 12.39
CA ILE A 97 0.35 -24.91 12.79
C ILE A 97 0.00 -25.80 13.98
N VAL A 98 -0.60 -25.23 15.04
CA VAL A 98 -1.02 -25.98 16.23
C VAL A 98 -2.16 -26.94 15.90
N GLY A 99 -3.10 -26.57 15.02
CA GLY A 99 -4.15 -27.46 14.53
C GLY A 99 -3.60 -28.68 13.77
N ILE A 100 -2.60 -28.48 12.91
CA ILE A 100 -1.88 -29.56 12.20
C ILE A 100 -1.13 -30.44 13.21
N PHE A 101 -0.40 -29.86 14.16
CA PHE A 101 0.28 -30.60 15.23
C PHE A 101 -0.70 -31.45 16.04
N PHE A 102 -1.84 -30.87 16.44
CA PHE A 102 -2.91 -31.61 17.13
C PHE A 102 -3.47 -32.74 16.27
N LYS A 103 -3.62 -32.54 14.94
CA LYS A 103 -4.09 -33.58 14.03
C LYS A 103 -3.11 -34.74 13.91
N LEU A 104 -1.80 -34.48 13.90
CA LEU A 104 -0.74 -35.49 13.89
C LEU A 104 -0.68 -36.26 15.23
N MET A 105 -0.78 -35.54 16.36
CA MET A 105 -0.80 -36.11 17.71
C MET A 105 -2.17 -36.71 18.10
N HIS A 106 -3.14 -36.76 17.18
CA HIS A 106 -4.50 -37.26 17.40
C HIS A 106 -5.24 -36.59 18.58
N LEU A 107 -4.89 -35.34 18.91
CA LEU A 107 -5.45 -34.57 20.01
C LEU A 107 -6.84 -34.01 19.68
N PRO A 108 -7.74 -33.90 20.68
CA PRO A 108 -9.04 -33.27 20.50
C PRO A 108 -8.90 -31.78 20.13
N GLY A 109 -9.87 -31.25 19.37
CA GLY A 109 -9.87 -29.86 18.92
C GLY A 109 -9.05 -29.57 17.65
N ALA A 110 -8.26 -30.53 17.14
CA ALA A 110 -7.47 -30.39 15.91
C ALA A 110 -8.27 -29.77 14.74
N THR A 111 -9.44 -30.32 14.44
CA THR A 111 -10.33 -29.83 13.36
C THR A 111 -10.80 -28.40 13.60
N VAL A 112 -11.03 -27.99 14.85
CA VAL A 112 -11.50 -26.64 15.21
C VAL A 112 -10.37 -25.61 15.02
N LEU A 113 -9.13 -25.94 15.43
CA LEU A 113 -7.98 -25.07 15.20
C LEU A 113 -7.64 -24.95 13.71
N MET A 114 -7.62 -26.08 12.98
CA MET A 114 -7.38 -26.06 11.52
C MET A 114 -8.46 -25.26 10.79
N PHE A 115 -9.74 -25.42 11.14
CA PHE A 115 -10.82 -24.71 10.48
C PHE A 115 -10.87 -23.22 10.86
N GLY A 116 -10.84 -22.88 12.15
CA GLY A 116 -10.83 -21.50 12.63
C GLY A 116 -9.62 -20.71 12.14
N GLY A 117 -8.43 -21.32 12.22
CA GLY A 117 -7.20 -20.76 11.65
C GLY A 117 -7.29 -20.57 10.14
N GLY A 118 -7.80 -21.57 9.41
CA GLY A 118 -7.94 -21.51 7.96
C GLY A 118 -8.92 -20.43 7.47
N SER A 119 -10.09 -20.33 8.10
CA SER A 119 -11.09 -19.30 7.78
C SER A 119 -10.59 -17.91 8.16
N GLY A 120 -9.99 -17.74 9.34
CA GLY A 120 -9.41 -16.47 9.76
C GLY A 120 -8.28 -16.01 8.84
N PHE A 121 -7.43 -16.93 8.38
CA PHE A 121 -6.41 -16.62 7.39
C PHE A 121 -7.03 -16.18 6.05
N ALA A 122 -8.00 -16.95 5.53
CA ALA A 122 -8.62 -16.70 4.24
C ALA A 122 -9.50 -15.43 4.18
N PHE A 123 -10.31 -15.17 5.22
CA PHE A 123 -11.34 -14.12 5.23
C PHE A 123 -11.01 -12.89 6.09
N ILE A 124 -10.00 -12.95 6.96
CA ILE A 124 -9.57 -11.79 7.77
C ILE A 124 -8.17 -11.34 7.32
N PHE A 125 -7.16 -12.21 7.42
CA PHE A 125 -5.77 -11.81 7.13
C PHE A 125 -5.56 -11.42 5.66
N ILE A 126 -6.00 -12.24 4.69
CA ILE A 126 -5.83 -11.94 3.26
C ILE A 126 -6.53 -10.61 2.88
N PRO A 127 -7.81 -10.35 3.22
CA PRO A 127 -8.44 -9.06 2.96
C PRO A 127 -7.77 -7.87 3.65
N LEU A 128 -7.33 -7.98 4.91
CA LEU A 128 -6.57 -6.91 5.59
C LEU A 128 -5.26 -6.60 4.84
N LEU A 129 -4.54 -7.64 4.41
CA LEU A 129 -3.30 -7.51 3.64
C LEU A 129 -3.55 -6.81 2.30
N LEU A 130 -4.59 -7.21 1.56
CA LEU A 130 -4.98 -6.57 0.30
C LEU A 130 -5.36 -5.09 0.50
N ILE A 131 -6.18 -4.78 1.50
CA ILE A 131 -6.58 -3.40 1.82
C ILE A 131 -5.36 -2.53 2.18
N ASN A 132 -4.42 -3.06 2.97
CA ASN A 132 -3.19 -2.37 3.36
C ASN A 132 -2.24 -2.18 2.16
N LYS A 133 -2.13 -3.17 1.25
CA LYS A 133 -1.42 -3.02 -0.03
C LYS A 133 -2.08 -1.94 -0.92
N PHE A 134 -3.38 -2.04 -1.19
CA PHE A 134 -4.06 -1.14 -2.13
C PHE A 134 -4.24 0.30 -1.63
N LYS A 135 -4.25 0.53 -0.32
CA LYS A 135 -4.18 1.89 0.27
C LYS A 135 -2.76 2.51 0.20
N ARG A 136 -1.71 1.71 -0.05
CA ARG A 136 -0.31 2.16 -0.14
C ARG A 136 0.21 2.22 -1.56
N SER A 137 -0.26 1.34 -2.45
CA SER A 137 0.11 1.35 -3.86
C SER A 137 -0.61 2.47 -4.60
N ALA A 138 0.12 3.52 -4.97
CA ALA A 138 -0.36 4.57 -5.87
C ALA A 138 -0.96 3.94 -7.15
N PRO A 139 -2.04 4.50 -7.72
CA PRO A 139 -2.92 3.79 -8.66
C PRO A 139 -2.33 3.51 -10.06
N LYS A 140 -1.07 3.87 -10.34
CA LYS A 140 -0.50 4.02 -11.70
C LYS A 140 -0.33 2.73 -12.51
N VAL A 141 -0.41 1.52 -11.92
CA VAL A 141 -0.19 0.26 -12.65
C VAL A 141 -1.25 -0.80 -12.28
N MET A 142 -2.17 -1.10 -13.21
CA MET A 142 -3.24 -2.08 -12.99
C MET A 142 -2.71 -3.50 -12.71
N SER A 143 -1.60 -3.88 -13.37
CA SER A 143 -0.93 -5.18 -13.18
C SER A 143 -0.45 -5.42 -11.74
N GLU A 144 -0.21 -4.37 -10.94
CA GLU A 144 0.09 -4.52 -9.51
C GLU A 144 -1.07 -5.20 -8.79
N LYS A 145 -2.27 -4.64 -8.97
CA LYS A 145 -3.50 -5.06 -8.29
C LYS A 145 -3.90 -6.45 -8.75
N LEU A 146 -3.85 -6.68 -10.07
CA LEU A 146 -4.23 -7.96 -10.67
C LEU A 146 -3.39 -9.13 -10.13
N LYS A 147 -2.06 -8.96 -9.96
CA LYS A 147 -1.22 -9.99 -9.33
C LYS A 147 -1.67 -10.34 -7.91
N TRP A 148 -1.92 -9.33 -7.06
CA TRP A 148 -2.36 -9.57 -5.69
C TRP A 148 -3.77 -10.16 -5.61
N ILE A 149 -4.68 -9.80 -6.52
CA ILE A 149 -6.03 -10.37 -6.61
C ILE A 149 -5.97 -11.84 -7.03
N LEU A 150 -5.31 -12.19 -8.14
CA LEU A 150 -5.21 -13.57 -8.62
C LEU A 150 -4.52 -14.50 -7.60
N GLY A 151 -3.50 -14.00 -6.90
CA GLY A 151 -2.85 -14.71 -5.80
C GLY A 151 -3.78 -14.95 -4.61
N ALA A 152 -4.54 -13.94 -4.20
CA ALA A 152 -5.51 -14.08 -3.11
C ALA A 152 -6.67 -15.03 -3.48
N THR A 153 -7.24 -14.90 -4.68
CA THR A 153 -8.34 -15.75 -5.16
C THR A 153 -7.91 -17.21 -5.24
N SER A 154 -6.75 -17.51 -5.85
CA SER A 154 -6.24 -18.89 -5.92
C SER A 154 -5.97 -19.49 -4.54
N LEU A 155 -5.41 -18.71 -3.60
CA LEU A 155 -5.16 -19.16 -2.22
C LEU A 155 -6.47 -19.40 -1.43
N ILE A 156 -7.49 -18.55 -1.58
CA ILE A 156 -8.81 -18.77 -0.97
C ILE A 156 -9.46 -20.04 -1.55
N MET A 157 -9.39 -20.27 -2.86
CA MET A 157 -9.89 -21.49 -3.50
C MET A 157 -9.14 -22.74 -3.01
N PHE A 158 -7.83 -22.67 -2.79
CA PHE A 158 -7.04 -23.77 -2.23
C PHE A 158 -7.49 -24.14 -0.80
N MET A 159 -7.73 -23.12 0.04
CA MET A 159 -8.21 -23.32 1.41
C MET A 159 -9.62 -23.92 1.45
N LEU A 160 -10.52 -23.46 0.56
CA LEU A 160 -11.88 -24.03 0.42
C LEU A 160 -11.85 -25.49 -0.08
N ALA A 161 -11.03 -25.80 -1.09
CA ALA A 161 -10.87 -27.17 -1.58
C ALA A 161 -10.27 -28.10 -0.51
N SER A 162 -9.35 -27.59 0.30
CA SER A 162 -8.79 -28.29 1.46
C SER A 162 -9.85 -28.55 2.53
N TRP A 163 -10.77 -27.61 2.78
CA TRP A 163 -11.93 -27.79 3.65
C TRP A 163 -12.83 -28.92 3.16
N MET A 164 -13.19 -28.89 1.87
CA MET A 164 -14.05 -29.93 1.27
C MET A 164 -13.41 -31.31 1.40
N LYS A 165 -12.09 -31.42 1.19
CA LYS A 165 -11.36 -32.69 1.34
C LYS A 165 -11.34 -33.18 2.80
N LEU A 166 -11.24 -32.29 3.78
CA LEU A 166 -11.31 -32.64 5.22
C LEU A 166 -12.73 -33.05 5.68
N GLN A 167 -13.77 -32.55 5.02
CA GLN A 167 -15.18 -32.88 5.28
C GLN A 167 -15.72 -34.00 4.37
N HIS A 168 -14.86 -34.66 3.59
CA HIS A 168 -15.23 -35.69 2.59
C HIS A 168 -16.28 -35.23 1.56
N LEU A 169 -16.40 -33.93 1.32
CA LEU A 169 -17.34 -33.35 0.36
C LEU A 169 -16.94 -33.66 -1.09
N MET A 170 -17.93 -34.06 -1.88
CA MET A 170 -17.77 -34.34 -3.31
C MET A 170 -17.31 -33.08 -4.06
N GLY A 171 -16.50 -33.25 -5.11
CA GLY A 171 -15.98 -32.14 -5.93
C GLY A 171 -14.71 -31.45 -5.38
N ALA A 172 -14.21 -31.82 -4.19
CA ALA A 172 -12.98 -31.24 -3.62
C ALA A 172 -11.76 -31.30 -4.57
N ALA A 173 -11.60 -32.41 -5.31
CA ALA A 173 -10.52 -32.58 -6.28
C ALA A 173 -10.64 -31.62 -7.48
N PHE A 174 -11.86 -31.31 -7.93
CA PHE A 174 -12.11 -30.36 -9.02
C PHE A 174 -11.78 -28.93 -8.60
N MET A 175 -12.23 -28.50 -7.41
CA MET A 175 -11.85 -27.17 -6.88
C MET A 175 -10.34 -27.04 -6.66
N LEU A 176 -9.67 -28.10 -6.19
CA LEU A 176 -8.23 -28.12 -5.99
C LEU A 176 -7.46 -28.03 -7.32
N GLY A 177 -7.91 -28.75 -8.36
CA GLY A 177 -7.37 -28.62 -9.71
C GLY A 177 -7.57 -27.22 -10.29
N LEU A 178 -8.78 -26.66 -10.18
CA LEU A 178 -9.09 -25.29 -10.62
C LEU A 178 -8.25 -24.24 -9.88
N SER A 179 -8.04 -24.40 -8.57
CA SER A 179 -7.16 -23.55 -7.78
C SER A 179 -5.71 -23.56 -8.30
N PHE A 180 -5.16 -24.74 -8.63
CA PHE A 180 -3.84 -24.84 -9.24
C PHE A 180 -3.78 -24.25 -10.65
N LEU A 181 -4.84 -24.34 -11.47
CA LEU A 181 -4.90 -23.67 -12.78
C LEU A 181 -4.88 -22.15 -12.63
N VAL A 182 -5.67 -21.58 -11.71
CA VAL A 182 -5.67 -20.12 -11.45
C VAL A 182 -4.34 -19.64 -10.86
N PHE A 183 -3.68 -20.45 -10.03
CA PHE A 183 -2.32 -20.14 -9.56
C PHE A 183 -1.28 -20.21 -10.68
N GLY A 184 -1.25 -21.32 -11.42
CA GLY A 184 -0.22 -21.63 -12.43
C GLY A 184 -0.30 -20.77 -13.69
N PHE A 185 -1.50 -20.52 -14.21
CA PHE A 185 -1.71 -19.72 -15.44
C PHE A 185 -2.18 -18.28 -15.16
N GLY A 186 -2.79 -18.02 -13.99
CA GLY A 186 -3.20 -16.68 -13.58
C GLY A 186 -2.13 -15.95 -12.78
N PHE A 187 -1.75 -16.46 -11.61
CA PHE A 187 -0.85 -15.74 -10.70
C PHE A 187 0.61 -15.74 -11.16
N LEU A 188 1.18 -16.90 -11.52
CA LEU A 188 2.61 -17.00 -11.82
C LEU A 188 3.07 -16.18 -13.05
N PRO A 189 2.37 -16.16 -14.20
CA PRO A 189 2.85 -15.40 -15.36
C PRO A 189 2.89 -13.89 -15.10
N PHE A 190 1.87 -13.34 -14.43
CA PHE A 190 1.84 -11.94 -14.00
C PHE A 190 2.88 -11.64 -12.90
N LEU A 191 3.30 -12.64 -12.11
CA LEU A 191 4.40 -12.48 -11.15
C LEU A 191 5.77 -12.42 -11.86
N PHE A 192 6.07 -13.40 -12.71
CA PHE A 192 7.37 -13.50 -13.39
C PHE A 192 7.56 -12.39 -14.43
N PHE A 193 6.56 -12.10 -15.28
CA PHE A 193 6.64 -11.01 -16.27
C PHE A 193 6.96 -9.67 -15.60
N ARG A 194 6.38 -9.42 -14.42
CA ARG A 194 6.61 -8.16 -13.68
C ARG A 194 7.93 -8.13 -12.92
N MET A 195 8.43 -9.27 -12.47
CA MET A 195 9.80 -9.36 -11.94
C MET A 195 10.82 -9.09 -13.03
N TYR A 196 10.65 -9.71 -14.20
CA TYR A 196 11.47 -9.48 -15.39
C TYR A 196 11.45 -8.01 -15.83
N LYS A 197 10.26 -7.40 -16.00
CA LYS A 197 10.12 -5.99 -16.38
C LYS A 197 10.83 -5.07 -15.38
N LYS A 198 10.69 -5.32 -14.08
CA LYS A 198 11.38 -4.54 -13.03
C LYS A 198 12.91 -4.69 -13.12
N SER A 199 13.43 -5.90 -13.36
CA SER A 199 14.88 -6.10 -13.53
C SER A 199 15.48 -5.47 -14.80
N VAL A 200 14.65 -5.13 -15.80
CA VAL A 200 15.07 -4.38 -16.99
C VAL A 200 14.94 -2.86 -16.78
N GLU A 201 14.13 -2.42 -15.81
CA GLU A 201 13.97 -1.02 -15.40
C GLU A 201 15.01 -0.57 -14.35
N GLU A 202 15.86 -1.49 -13.87
CA GLU A 202 16.90 -1.26 -12.85
C GLU A 202 18.34 -1.43 -13.41
N VAL A 203 18.49 -1.40 -14.74
CA VAL A 203 19.76 -1.52 -15.50
C VAL A 203 19.89 -0.34 -16.47
#